data_AF-A0A4Q3BD46-F1
#
_entry.id   AF-A0A4Q3BD46-F1
#
_cell.length_a   1.000
_cell.length_b   1.000
_cell.length_c   1.000
_cell.angle_alpha   90.00
_cell.angle_beta   90.00
_cell.angle_gamma   90.00
#
_symmetry.space_group_name_H-M   'P 1'
#
loop_
_entity.id
_entity.type
_entity.pdbx_description
1 polymer ?
#
loop_
_entity_poly.entity_id
_entity_poly.type
_entity_poly.pdbx_seq_one_letter_code
_entity_poly.pdbx_strand_id
1 'polypeptide(L)'
;MSNDLKNILSNLNKDVEQEKLLEYLNRQLTPEEQHELEAHLNDDPFMSDAMDGLSEMKGADKISLMVYQLNKDLKQQLDKKKKKKKRAITETPWLYYTAII
;
A
#
# COMPACT_ATOMS: atom_id res chain seq x y z
N MET A 1 5.08 -13.42 4.00
CA MET A 1 3.89 -12.80 3.38
C MET A 1 3.13 -11.96 4.39
N SER A 2 2.76 -12.48 5.56
CA SER A 2 1.99 -11.72 6.59
C SER A 2 2.68 -10.46 7.11
N ASN A 3 4.02 -10.46 7.21
CA ASN A 3 4.79 -9.31 7.68
C ASN A 3 4.70 -8.09 6.75
N ASP A 4 4.59 -8.29 5.43
CA ASP A 4 4.50 -7.19 4.46
C ASP A 4 3.14 -6.49 4.54
N LEU A 5 2.06 -7.27 4.69
CA LEU A 5 0.72 -6.74 4.93
C LEU A 5 0.65 -5.98 6.25
N LYS A 6 1.21 -6.54 7.33
CA LYS A 6 1.33 -5.86 8.62
C LYS A 6 2.08 -4.53 8.47
N ASN A 7 3.14 -4.46 7.66
CA ASN A 7 3.87 -3.21 7.44
C ASN A 7 3.07 -2.14 6.64
N ILE A 8 2.17 -2.56 5.76
CA ILE A 8 1.34 -1.64 4.96
C ILE A 8 0.16 -1.13 5.79
N LEU A 9 -0.51 -2.02 6.51
CA LEU A 9 -1.64 -1.68 7.37
C LEU A 9 -1.23 -0.79 8.54
N SER A 10 0.04 -0.80 8.98
CA SER A 10 0.50 0.04 10.10
C SER A 10 0.47 1.53 9.82
N ASN A 11 0.33 1.92 8.55
CA ASN A 11 0.25 3.32 8.15
C ASN A 11 -1.19 3.78 7.88
N LEU A 12 -2.18 2.89 7.97
CA LEU A 12 -3.55 3.16 7.53
C LEU A 12 -4.35 3.92 8.59
N ASN A 13 -4.30 3.48 9.85
CA ASN A 13 -4.85 4.23 10.97
C ASN A 13 -4.23 3.76 12.29
N LYS A 14 -3.91 4.67 13.22
CA LYS A 14 -3.28 4.31 14.52
C LYS A 14 -4.29 3.80 15.53
N ASP A 15 -5.55 4.17 15.34
CA ASP A 15 -6.63 3.90 16.29
C ASP A 15 -7.33 2.55 16.01
N VAL A 16 -7.06 1.92 14.86
CA VAL A 16 -7.63 0.63 14.48
C VAL A 16 -6.65 -0.49 14.80
N GLU A 17 -7.11 -1.50 15.54
CA GLU A 17 -6.30 -2.67 15.85
C GLU A 17 -5.93 -3.44 14.58
N GLN A 18 -4.63 -3.42 14.29
CA GLN A 18 -4.05 -3.99 13.08
C GLN A 18 -4.29 -5.50 12.93
N GLU A 19 -4.38 -6.21 14.06
CA GLU A 19 -4.63 -7.65 14.08
C GLU A 19 -6.08 -7.95 13.67
N LYS A 20 -7.05 -7.15 14.12
CA LYS A 20 -8.45 -7.25 13.69
C LYS A 20 -8.60 -7.05 12.18
N LEU A 21 -7.89 -6.10 11.56
CA LEU A 21 -7.93 -5.90 10.10
C LEU A 21 -7.42 -7.14 9.32
N LEU A 22 -6.37 -7.79 9.82
CA LEU A 22 -5.86 -9.02 9.21
C LEU A 22 -6.82 -10.19 9.40
N GLU A 23 -7.44 -10.31 10.56
CA GLU A 23 -8.44 -11.33 10.84
C GLU A 23 -9.72 -11.13 10.02
N TYR A 24 -10.14 -9.87 9.81
CA TYR A 24 -11.24 -9.50 8.90
C TYR A 24 -10.96 -9.98 7.48
N LEU A 25 -9.79 -9.62 6.95
CA LEU A 25 -9.31 -10.06 5.64
C LEU A 25 -9.30 -11.59 5.52
N ASN A 26 -8.87 -12.29 6.56
CA ASN A 26 -8.77 -13.75 6.59
C ASN A 26 -10.11 -14.45 6.93
N ARG A 27 -11.20 -13.71 7.13
CA ARG A 27 -12.52 -14.22 7.54
C ARG A 27 -12.48 -15.00 8.86
N GLN A 28 -11.65 -14.56 9.79
CA GLN A 28 -11.46 -15.18 11.11
C GLN A 28 -12.24 -14.49 12.23
N LEU A 29 -12.73 -13.26 12.00
CA LEU A 29 -13.59 -12.54 12.94
C LEU A 29 -15.02 -13.10 12.95
N THR A 30 -15.64 -13.07 14.12
CA THR A 30 -17.07 -13.33 14.27
C THR A 30 -17.93 -12.21 13.66
N PRO A 31 -19.21 -12.46 13.32
CA PRO A 31 -20.08 -11.44 12.76
C PRO A 31 -20.23 -10.18 13.63
N GLU A 32 -20.20 -10.35 14.96
CA GLU A 32 -20.27 -9.23 15.91
C GLU A 32 -19.02 -8.36 15.85
N GLU A 33 -17.83 -8.98 15.82
CA GLU A 33 -16.56 -8.25 15.74
C GLU A 33 -16.33 -7.59 14.37
N GLN A 34 -16.83 -8.20 13.29
CA GLN A 34 -16.80 -7.58 11.96
C GLN A 34 -17.62 -6.29 11.94
N HIS A 35 -18.83 -6.32 12.49
CA HIS A 35 -19.72 -5.17 12.51
C HIS A 35 -19.18 -4.05 13.42
N GLU A 36 -18.54 -4.39 14.54
CA GLU A 36 -17.86 -3.41 15.40
C GLU A 36 -16.69 -2.73 14.66
N LEU A 37 -15.90 -3.50 13.91
CA LEU A 37 -14.80 -2.99 13.10
C LEU A 37 -15.30 -2.08 11.97
N GLU A 38 -16.35 -2.50 11.26
CA GLU A 38 -16.99 -1.70 10.20
C GLU A 38 -17.56 -0.38 10.74
N ALA A 39 -18.20 -0.41 11.92
CA ALA A 39 -18.68 0.78 12.60
C ALA A 39 -17.54 1.75 12.95
N HIS A 40 -16.42 1.23 13.45
CA HIS A 40 -15.23 2.01 13.77
C HIS A 40 -14.58 2.65 12.52
N LEU A 41 -14.65 1.99 11.37
CA LEU A 41 -14.05 2.48 10.13
C LEU A 41 -14.97 3.42 9.36
N ASN A 42 -16.27 3.41 9.64
CA ASN A 42 -17.24 4.34 9.04
C ASN A 42 -17.04 5.80 9.46
N ASP A 43 -16.27 6.07 10.52
CA ASP A 43 -15.91 7.43 10.92
C ASP A 43 -14.97 8.11 9.90
N ASP A 44 -14.26 7.34 9.06
CA ASP A 44 -13.45 7.86 7.96
C ASP A 44 -14.08 7.50 6.60
N PRO A 45 -14.58 8.49 5.83
CA PRO A 45 -15.17 8.26 4.51
C PRO A 45 -14.25 7.52 3.54
N PHE A 46 -12.93 7.68 3.67
CA PHE A 46 -11.95 6.95 2.84
C PHE A 46 -11.87 5.47 3.25
N MET A 47 -11.93 5.18 4.54
CA MET A 47 -11.86 3.79 5.04
C MET A 47 -13.16 3.04 4.80
N SER A 48 -14.30 3.71 4.92
CA SER A 48 -15.63 3.17 4.59
C SER A 48 -15.69 2.70 3.13
N ASP A 49 -15.32 3.57 2.18
CA ASP A 49 -15.27 3.23 0.74
C ASP A 49 -14.26 2.12 0.43
N ALA A 50 -13.09 2.15 1.09
CA ALA A 50 -12.10 1.10 0.95
C ALA A 50 -12.58 -0.26 1.46
N MET A 51 -13.38 -0.29 2.54
CA MET A 51 -13.90 -1.51 3.12
C MET A 51 -14.98 -2.15 2.25
N ASP A 52 -15.87 -1.34 1.68
CA ASP A 52 -16.85 -1.82 0.69
C ASP A 52 -16.16 -2.47 -0.51
N GLY A 53 -15.12 -1.83 -1.05
CA GLY A 53 -14.32 -2.41 -2.14
C GLY A 53 -13.59 -3.70 -1.77
N LEU A 54 -13.18 -3.84 -0.51
CA LEU A 54 -12.54 -5.05 0.01
C LEU A 54 -13.53 -6.21 0.15
N SER A 55 -14.74 -5.91 0.61
CA SER A 55 -15.84 -6.87 0.81
C SER A 55 -16.37 -7.44 -0.51
N GLU A 56 -16.42 -6.64 -1.57
CA GLU A 56 -16.76 -7.11 -2.92
C GLU A 56 -15.68 -8.03 -3.53
N MET A 57 -14.46 -7.98 -3.01
CA MET A 57 -13.33 -8.70 -3.58
C MET A 57 -13.37 -10.20 -3.27
N LYS A 58 -13.53 -11.02 -4.31
CA LYS A 58 -13.57 -12.49 -4.18
C LYS A 58 -12.17 -13.09 -4.06
N GLY A 59 -11.87 -13.63 -2.88
CA GLY A 59 -10.69 -14.45 -2.61
C GLY A 59 -9.63 -13.73 -1.79
N ALA A 60 -9.79 -13.77 -0.46
CA ALA A 60 -8.87 -13.20 0.52
C ALA A 60 -7.41 -13.59 0.29
N ASP A 61 -7.15 -14.83 -0.12
CA ASP A 61 -5.81 -15.33 -0.42
C ASP A 61 -5.09 -14.55 -1.52
N LYS A 62 -5.85 -13.97 -2.46
CA LYS A 62 -5.30 -13.18 -3.57
C LYS A 62 -4.89 -11.78 -3.13
N ILE A 63 -5.47 -11.24 -2.05
CA ILE A 63 -5.15 -9.91 -1.52
C ILE A 63 -3.68 -9.86 -1.15
N SER A 64 -3.18 -10.85 -0.42
CA SER A 64 -1.78 -10.87 0.01
C SER A 64 -0.81 -10.90 -1.18
N LEU A 65 -1.08 -11.73 -2.19
CA LEU A 65 -0.26 -11.80 -3.39
C LEU A 65 -0.32 -10.50 -4.21
N MET A 66 -1.51 -9.92 -4.36
CA MET A 66 -1.71 -8.68 -5.12
C MET A 66 -1.00 -7.51 -4.45
N VAL A 67 -1.11 -7.38 -3.12
CA VAL A 67 -0.40 -6.36 -2.35
C VAL A 67 1.12 -6.52 -2.49
N TYR A 68 1.62 -7.75 -2.41
CA TYR A 68 3.04 -8.03 -2.64
C TYR A 68 3.50 -7.57 -4.04
N GLN A 69 2.74 -7.92 -5.09
CA GLN A 69 3.05 -7.52 -6.46
C GLN A 69 3.02 -5.99 -6.63
N LEU A 70 1.98 -5.33 -6.12
CA LEU A 70 1.85 -3.87 -6.17
C LEU A 70 3.03 -3.17 -5.48
N ASN A 71 3.40 -3.61 -4.28
CA ASN A 71 4.53 -3.03 -3.55
C ASN A 71 5.85 -3.23 -4.30
N LYS A 72 6.07 -4.44 -4.84
CA LYS A 72 7.25 -4.77 -5.64
C LYS A 72 7.33 -3.93 -6.90
N ASP A 73 6.23 -3.76 -7.62
CA ASP A 73 6.19 -2.98 -8.85
C ASP A 73 6.33 -1.48 -8.60
N LEU A 74 5.73 -0.96 -7.53
CA LEU A 74 5.92 0.43 -7.12
C LEU A 74 7.39 0.72 -6.81
N LYS A 75 8.04 -0.14 -6.00
CA LYS A 75 9.49 -0.03 -5.72
C LYS A 75 10.32 -0.06 -7.00
N GLN A 76 10.03 -1.00 -7.91
CA GLN A 76 10.71 -1.07 -9.20
C GLN A 76 10.52 0.19 -10.05
N GLN A 77 9.32 0.74 -10.11
CA GLN A 77 9.04 1.96 -10.87
C GLN A 77 9.78 3.17 -10.29
N LEU A 78 9.82 3.30 -8.96
CA LEU A 78 10.57 4.34 -8.26
C LEU A 78 12.07 4.22 -8.54
N ASP A 79 12.63 3.02 -8.50
CA ASP A 79 14.04 2.78 -8.79
C ASP A 79 14.40 3.04 -10.26
N LYS A 80 13.54 2.64 -11.19
CA LYS A 80 13.69 2.97 -12.62
C LYS A 80 13.67 4.49 -12.83
N LYS A 81 12.75 5.22 -12.18
CA LYS A 81 12.69 6.69 -12.25
C LYS A 81 13.97 7.33 -11.66
N LYS A 82 14.45 6.84 -10.51
CA LYS A 82 15.71 7.31 -9.91
C LYS A 82 16.92 7.09 -10.82
N LYS A 83 17.04 5.90 -11.42
CA LYS A 83 18.14 5.56 -12.37
C LYS A 83 18.09 6.44 -13.62
N LYS A 84 16.91 6.68 -14.20
CA LYS A 84 16.74 7.58 -15.35
C LYS A 84 17.17 9.01 -15.03
N LYS A 85 16.75 9.56 -13.87
CA LYS A 85 17.16 10.91 -13.43
C LYS A 85 18.67 11.02 -13.25
N LYS A 86 19.33 10.00 -12.68
CA LYS A 86 20.79 10.00 -12.51
C LYS A 86 21.52 10.03 -13.87
N ARG A 87 21.13 9.19 -14.83
CA ARG A 87 21.74 9.16 -16.17
C ARG A 87 21.59 10.47 -16.95
N ALA A 88 20.42 11.11 -16.87
CA ALA A 88 20.19 12.40 -17.53
C ALA A 88 21.17 13.51 -17.09
N ILE A 89 21.58 13.51 -15.82
CA ILE A 89 22.56 14.47 -15.29
C ILE A 89 23.98 14.11 -15.75
N THR A 90 24.27 12.82 -15.94
CA THR A 90 25.60 12.36 -16.36
C THR A 90 25.83 12.49 -17.88
N GLU A 91 24.77 12.44 -18.68
CA GLU A 91 24.83 12.48 -20.16
C GLU A 91 24.71 13.90 -20.75
N THR A 92 24.85 14.96 -19.94
CA THR A 92 24.86 16.36 -20.42
C THR A 92 26.25 17.01 -20.30
N PRO A 93 27.27 16.52 -21.04
CA PRO A 93 28.64 17.06 -20.95
C PRO A 93 28.76 18.53 -21.39
N TRP A 94 27.83 19.03 -22.20
CA TRP A 94 27.75 20.42 -22.64
C TRP A 94 27.48 21.43 -21.50
N LEU A 95 26.88 21.00 -20.37
CA LEU A 95 26.69 21.86 -19.18
C LEU A 95 28.02 22.29 -18.54
N TYR A 96 29.10 21.52 -18.71
CA TYR A 96 30.43 21.93 -18.24
C TYR A 96 31.02 23.07 -19.08
N TYR A 97 30.69 23.15 -20.37
CA TYR A 97 31.20 24.19 -21.26
C TYR A 97 30.57 25.56 -20.98
N THR A 98 29.33 25.60 -20.49
CA THR A 98 28.67 26.86 -20.10
C THR A 98 29.16 27.44 -18.77
N ALA A 99 29.91 26.67 -17.97
CA ALA A 99 30.44 27.12 -16.68
C ALA A 99 31.85 27.74 -16.79
N ILE A 100 32.49 27.67 -17.97
CA ILE A 100 33.88 28.11 -18.21
C ILE A 100 33.95 29.34 -19.16
N ILE A 101 32.81 29.80 -19.68
CA ILE A 101 32.66 31.06 -20.45
C ILE A 101 32.03 32.11 -19.53
#